data_AF-A0A0G1YMT4-F1
#
_entry.id   AF-A0A0G1YMT4-F1
#
_cell.length_a   1.000
_cell.length_b   1.000
_cell.length_c   1.000
_cell.angle_alpha   90.00
_cell.angle_beta   90.00
_cell.angle_gamma   90.00
#
_symmetry.space_group_name_H-M   'P 1'
#
loop_
_entity.id
_entity.type
_entity.pdbx_description
1 polymer ?
#
loop_
_entity_poly.entity_id
_entity_poly.type
_entity_poly.pdbx_seq_one_letter_code
_entity_poly.pdbx_strand_id
1 'polypeptide(L)'
;MCQRMRWKSPPMPARLISYKEELTLAQNGYKAIAGVDEVGVGPLAGPVVASAVRLPLGLDLTLLDDSKKLSSMQRARAAEWILEVADDVIPGLTVVQRSLIKADACVASVAAASILAKVHRDHLMDVMDLAHPQYGFRTHKGYGTRAHMEAIRLHGPCPEHRTSWGVFETLCGTGGDRRGPS
;
A
#
# COMPACT_ATOMS: atom_id res chain seq x y z
N MET A 1 45.79 20.12 17.23
CA MET A 1 44.86 19.17 17.88
C MET A 1 43.60 19.06 17.03
N CYS A 2 43.50 18.04 16.18
CA CYS A 2 42.30 17.79 15.36
C CYS A 2 41.34 16.92 16.16
N GLN A 3 40.23 17.51 16.65
CA GLN A 3 39.22 16.77 17.39
C GLN A 3 38.45 15.86 16.42
N ARG A 4 38.67 14.54 16.53
CA ARG A 4 37.83 13.51 15.90
C ARG A 4 36.39 13.70 16.37
N MET A 5 35.52 14.21 15.50
CA MET A 5 34.08 14.12 15.70
C MET A 5 33.70 12.64 15.78
N ARG A 6 33.33 12.17 16.97
CA ARG A 6 32.69 10.86 17.15
C ARG A 6 31.31 10.95 16.51
N TRP A 7 31.16 10.35 15.34
CA TRP A 7 29.85 10.04 14.78
C TRP A 7 29.12 9.13 15.77
N LYS A 8 28.12 9.67 16.48
CA LYS A 8 27.19 8.86 17.28
C LYS A 8 26.21 8.25 16.28
N SER A 9 26.28 6.94 16.10
CA SER A 9 25.33 6.20 15.26
C SER A 9 23.90 6.61 15.63
N PRO A 10 23.02 6.91 14.65
CA PRO A 10 21.63 7.21 14.94
C PRO A 10 20.98 6.02 15.69
N PRO A 11 20.00 6.26 16.57
CA PRO A 11 19.32 5.20 17.27
C PRO A 11 18.76 4.19 16.27
N MET A 12 19.16 2.92 16.42
CA MET A 12 18.69 1.81 15.58
C MET A 12 17.15 1.76 15.63
N PRO A 13 16.46 1.75 14.48
CA PRO A 13 15.00 1.65 14.48
C PRO A 13 14.55 0.35 15.17
N ALA A 14 13.46 0.41 15.92
CA ALA A 14 12.99 -0.67 16.80
C ALA A 14 12.66 -2.00 16.09
N ARG A 15 12.58 -2.02 14.76
CA ARG A 15 12.57 -3.22 13.91
C ARG A 15 13.34 -2.91 12.62
N LEU A 16 14.26 -3.80 12.26
CA LEU A 16 15.00 -3.77 10.99
C LEU A 16 14.36 -4.81 10.06
N ILE A 17 14.11 -4.43 8.80
CA ILE A 17 13.67 -5.37 7.77
C ILE A 17 14.78 -6.41 7.56
N SER A 18 14.40 -7.68 7.56
CA SER A 18 15.36 -8.79 7.44
C SER A 18 14.71 -10.02 6.82
N TYR A 19 15.53 -10.99 6.43
CA TYR A 19 15.11 -12.30 5.95
C TYR A 19 14.78 -13.31 7.07
N LYS A 20 14.63 -12.87 8.33
CA LYS A 20 14.49 -13.78 9.47
C LYS A 20 13.29 -14.73 9.31
N GLU A 21 12.17 -14.22 8.83
CA GLU A 21 10.96 -15.01 8.66
C GLU A 21 11.09 -15.97 7.47
N GLU A 22 11.61 -15.48 6.34
CA GLU A 22 11.87 -16.29 5.15
C GLU A 22 12.82 -17.45 5.45
N LEU A 23 13.90 -17.21 6.20
CA LEU A 23 14.83 -18.25 6.62
C LEU A 23 14.16 -19.29 7.54
N THR A 24 13.30 -18.84 8.46
CA THR A 24 12.56 -19.74 9.36
C THR A 24 11.61 -20.65 8.58
N LEU A 25 10.92 -20.12 7.57
CA LEU A 25 10.04 -20.92 6.72
C LEU A 25 10.84 -21.86 5.81
N ALA A 26 11.98 -21.42 5.27
CA ALA A 26 12.83 -22.29 4.46
C ALA A 26 13.35 -23.49 5.28
N GLN A 27 13.74 -23.27 6.54
CA GLN A 27 14.14 -24.34 7.47
C GLN A 27 13.01 -25.33 7.76
N ASN A 28 11.76 -24.88 7.73
CA ASN A 28 10.57 -25.73 7.86
C ASN A 28 10.20 -26.45 6.56
N GLY A 29 11.06 -26.41 5.53
CA GLY A 29 10.90 -27.17 4.29
C GLY A 29 10.09 -26.47 3.19
N TYR A 30 9.67 -25.21 3.40
CA TYR A 30 9.00 -24.43 2.36
C TYR A 30 10.01 -24.00 1.28
N LYS A 31 9.72 -24.33 0.02
CA LYS A 31 10.63 -24.09 -1.12
C LYS A 31 10.40 -22.75 -1.83
N ALA A 32 9.22 -22.16 -1.65
CA ALA A 32 8.85 -20.88 -2.23
C ALA A 32 8.12 -20.07 -1.17
N ILE A 33 8.67 -18.90 -0.84
CA ILE A 33 8.15 -17.99 0.18
C ILE A 33 7.97 -16.64 -0.48
N ALA A 34 6.74 -16.14 -0.46
CA ALA A 34 6.40 -14.83 -0.97
C ALA A 34 5.75 -14.01 0.14
N GLY A 35 6.13 -12.74 0.22
CA GLY A 35 5.44 -11.76 1.06
C GLY A 35 4.29 -11.16 0.28
N VAL A 36 3.17 -10.93 0.94
CA VAL A 36 1.96 -10.37 0.34
C VAL A 36 1.55 -9.14 1.13
N ASP A 37 1.16 -8.07 0.44
CA ASP A 37 0.58 -6.88 1.07
C ASP A 37 -0.46 -6.23 0.15
N GLU A 38 -1.40 -5.50 0.73
CA GLU A 38 -2.45 -4.78 0.05
C GLU A 38 -2.49 -3.28 0.37
N VAL A 39 -2.90 -2.48 -0.60
CA VAL A 39 -3.06 -1.03 -0.47
C VAL A 39 -4.45 -0.64 -0.97
N GLY A 40 -5.06 0.33 -0.29
CA GLY A 40 -6.33 0.89 -0.74
C GLY A 40 -7.56 0.28 -0.10
N VAL A 41 -7.44 -0.35 1.07
CA VAL A 41 -8.60 -0.91 1.76
C VAL A 41 -9.55 0.19 2.27
N GLY A 42 -9.02 1.29 2.83
CA GLY A 42 -9.79 2.38 3.45
C GLY A 42 -10.34 3.52 2.56
N PRO A 43 -9.77 3.83 1.38
CA PRO A 43 -10.30 4.84 0.47
C PRO A 43 -11.76 4.62 0.04
N LEU A 44 -12.48 5.73 -0.17
CA LEU A 44 -13.85 5.75 -0.68
C LEU A 44 -13.93 5.47 -2.18
N ALA A 45 -12.81 5.61 -2.90
CA ALA A 45 -12.72 5.45 -4.34
C ALA A 45 -11.43 4.74 -4.76
N GLY A 46 -11.49 4.10 -5.93
CA GLY A 46 -10.40 3.36 -6.54
C GLY A 46 -10.25 1.93 -6.00
N PRO A 47 -9.40 1.11 -6.66
CA PRO A 47 -9.29 -0.31 -6.35
C PRO A 47 -8.53 -0.57 -5.04
N VAL A 48 -8.70 -1.79 -4.55
CA VAL A 48 -7.72 -2.43 -3.67
C VAL A 48 -6.69 -3.10 -4.56
N VAL A 49 -5.41 -2.83 -4.33
CA VAL A 49 -4.29 -3.44 -5.06
C VAL A 49 -3.53 -4.31 -4.09
N ALA A 50 -3.32 -5.58 -4.44
CA ALA A 50 -2.45 -6.48 -3.70
C ALA A 50 -1.25 -6.86 -4.57
N SER A 51 -0.11 -7.11 -3.93
CA SER A 51 1.11 -7.61 -4.57
C SER A 51 1.65 -8.79 -3.79
N ALA A 52 2.28 -9.74 -4.49
CA ALA A 52 3.05 -10.83 -3.88
C ALA A 52 4.46 -10.81 -4.45
N VAL A 53 5.48 -10.85 -3.60
CA VAL A 53 6.89 -10.77 -4.01
C VAL A 53 7.69 -11.91 -3.39
N ARG A 54 8.44 -12.63 -4.23
CA ARG A 54 9.47 -13.57 -3.80
C ARG A 54 10.85 -12.96 -4.03
N LEU A 55 11.63 -12.82 -2.96
CA LEU A 55 12.99 -12.27 -3.03
C LEU A 55 14.05 -13.38 -2.90
N PRO A 56 15.14 -13.32 -3.70
CA PRO A 56 16.35 -14.08 -3.43
C PRO A 56 16.92 -13.73 -2.04
N LEU A 57 17.40 -14.75 -1.32
CA LEU A 57 18.05 -14.53 -0.03
C LEU A 57 19.43 -13.87 -0.20
N GLY A 58 19.79 -12.99 0.74
CA GLY A 58 21.13 -12.38 0.80
C GLY A 58 21.31 -11.08 0.02
N LEU A 59 20.23 -10.52 -0.54
CA LEU A 59 20.27 -9.18 -1.15
C LEU A 59 20.53 -8.08 -0.09
N ASP A 60 21.14 -6.98 -0.54
CA ASP A 60 21.20 -5.75 0.25
C ASP A 60 19.80 -5.13 0.37
N LEU A 61 19.29 -5.02 1.59
CA LEU A 61 17.94 -4.54 1.90
C LEU A 61 17.89 -3.03 2.19
N THR A 62 18.97 -2.29 1.97
CA THR A 62 19.04 -0.84 2.26
C THR A 62 17.95 0.00 1.61
N LEU A 63 17.39 -0.45 0.49
CA LEU A 63 16.31 0.23 -0.22
C LEU A 63 14.90 -0.13 0.31
N LEU A 64 14.78 -1.14 1.18
CA LEU A 64 13.52 -1.51 1.80
C LEU A 64 13.37 -0.83 3.17
N ASP A 65 12.24 -0.15 3.35
CA ASP A 65 11.74 0.33 4.65
C ASP A 65 10.20 0.27 4.61
N ASP A 66 9.56 0.57 5.73
CA ASP A 66 8.12 0.84 5.81
C ASP A 66 7.72 1.82 4.69
N SER A 67 6.82 1.38 3.81
CA SER A 67 6.42 2.11 2.61
C SER A 67 5.85 3.50 2.93
N LYS A 68 5.37 3.73 4.16
CA LYS A 68 4.87 5.03 4.63
C LYS A 68 5.98 6.00 5.05
N LYS A 69 7.18 5.49 5.36
CA LYS A 69 8.36 6.33 5.69
C LYS A 69 9.14 6.76 4.46
N LEU A 70 9.03 6.03 3.37
CA LEU A 70 9.68 6.37 2.11
C LEU A 70 8.96 7.55 1.44
N SER A 71 9.73 8.48 0.85
CA SER A 71 9.16 9.46 -0.09
C SER A 71 8.67 8.79 -1.38
N SER A 72 7.85 9.49 -2.18
CA SER A 72 7.39 8.95 -3.47
C SER A 72 8.54 8.59 -4.41
N MET A 73 9.61 9.40 -4.43
CA MET A 73 10.80 9.12 -5.23
C MET A 73 11.57 7.90 -4.70
N GLN A 74 11.74 7.78 -3.37
CA GLN A 74 12.38 6.61 -2.77
C GLN A 74 11.57 5.33 -3.04
N ARG A 75 10.24 5.39 -2.96
CA ARG A 75 9.36 4.26 -3.30
C ARG A 75 9.47 3.86 -4.77
N ALA A 76 9.52 4.81 -5.69
CA ALA A 76 9.68 4.52 -7.12
C ALA A 76 11.01 3.80 -7.38
N ARG A 77 12.11 4.32 -6.83
CA ARG A 77 13.43 3.68 -6.93
C ARG A 77 13.47 2.29 -6.30
N ALA A 78 12.84 2.11 -5.14
CA ALA A 78 12.73 0.82 -4.50
C ALA A 78 11.89 -0.15 -5.34
N ALA A 79 10.79 0.30 -5.94
CA ALA A 79 9.95 -0.51 -6.83
C ALA A 79 10.70 -0.98 -8.08
N GLU A 80 11.45 -0.10 -8.74
CA GLU A 80 12.30 -0.46 -9.88
C GLU A 80 13.31 -1.54 -9.49
N TRP A 81 14.01 -1.35 -8.36
CA TRP A 81 14.95 -2.33 -7.84
C TRP A 81 14.28 -3.67 -7.50
N ILE A 82 13.10 -3.67 -6.86
CA ILE A 82 12.36 -4.90 -6.54
C ILE A 82 11.99 -5.65 -7.83
N LEU A 83 11.50 -4.95 -8.86
CA LEU A 83 11.14 -5.57 -10.14
C LEU A 83 12.35 -6.16 -10.88
N GLU A 84 13.55 -5.61 -10.64
CA GLU A 84 14.79 -6.13 -11.19
C GLU A 84 15.28 -7.40 -10.46
N VAL A 85 15.17 -7.42 -9.13
CA VAL A 85 15.80 -8.48 -8.29
C VAL A 85 14.85 -9.58 -7.82
N ALA A 86 13.54 -9.38 -7.90
CA ALA A 86 12.56 -10.37 -7.45
C ALA A 86 12.58 -11.61 -8.35
N ASP A 87 12.56 -12.80 -7.74
CA ASP A 87 12.46 -14.05 -8.49
C ASP A 87 11.09 -14.23 -9.15
N ASP A 88 10.05 -13.69 -8.53
CA ASP A 88 8.67 -13.74 -9.03
C ASP A 88 7.81 -12.64 -8.39
N VAL A 89 6.84 -12.13 -9.17
CA VAL A 89 5.77 -11.25 -8.73
C VAL A 89 4.46 -11.89 -9.13
N ILE A 90 3.67 -12.36 -8.17
CA ILE A 90 2.52 -13.21 -8.47
C ILE A 90 1.19 -12.47 -8.27
N PRO A 91 0.44 -12.19 -9.34
CA PRO A 91 -0.91 -11.64 -9.21
C PRO A 91 -1.91 -12.73 -8.79
N GLY A 92 -2.77 -12.44 -7.79
CA GLY A 92 -3.98 -13.25 -7.51
C GLY A 92 -3.78 -14.59 -6.78
N LEU A 93 -2.90 -14.64 -5.78
CA LEU A 93 -2.41 -15.91 -5.21
C LEU A 93 -3.35 -16.59 -4.19
N THR A 94 -3.77 -17.83 -4.47
CA THR A 94 -4.34 -18.80 -3.51
C THR A 94 -3.26 -19.81 -3.08
N VAL A 95 -2.49 -19.49 -2.05
CA VAL A 95 -1.56 -20.41 -1.36
C VAL A 95 -1.71 -20.26 0.15
N VAL A 96 -1.16 -21.20 0.93
CA VAL A 96 -1.16 -21.15 2.40
C VAL A 96 -0.55 -19.84 2.90
N GLN A 97 -1.31 -19.08 3.71
CA GLN A 97 -0.92 -17.75 4.19
C GLN A 97 -0.59 -17.78 5.68
N ARG A 98 0.49 -17.10 6.07
CA ARG A 98 0.80 -16.80 7.47
C ARG A 98 0.71 -15.30 7.69
N SER A 99 -0.31 -14.86 8.43
CA SER A 99 -0.49 -13.45 8.76
C SER A 99 0.44 -13.03 9.90
N LEU A 100 1.18 -11.94 9.69
CA LEU A 100 2.06 -11.33 10.67
C LEU A 100 1.71 -9.84 10.82
N ILE A 101 1.54 -9.37 12.06
CA ILE A 101 1.15 -7.98 12.33
C ILE A 101 2.34 -7.04 12.03
N LYS A 102 2.12 -6.06 11.14
CA LYS A 102 3.12 -5.09 10.66
C LYS A 102 4.35 -5.75 10.04
N ALA A 103 4.11 -6.78 9.23
CA ALA A 103 5.16 -7.55 8.58
C ALA A 103 5.91 -6.74 7.51
N ASP A 104 5.24 -5.76 6.90
CA ASP A 104 5.83 -4.74 6.02
C ASP A 104 7.00 -3.98 6.66
N ALA A 105 7.01 -3.85 7.98
CA ALA A 105 8.07 -3.16 8.73
C ALA A 105 9.20 -4.09 9.21
N CYS A 106 9.16 -5.40 8.93
CA CYS A 106 10.18 -6.34 9.45
C CYS A 106 10.53 -7.54 8.55
N VAL A 107 9.67 -7.91 7.60
CA VAL A 107 9.85 -9.04 6.68
C VAL A 107 10.14 -8.50 5.29
N ALA A 108 11.26 -8.90 4.70
CA ALA A 108 11.78 -8.31 3.46
C ALA A 108 10.80 -8.46 2.29
N SER A 109 10.28 -9.67 2.09
CA SER A 109 9.35 -9.97 1.02
C SER A 109 8.00 -9.23 1.16
N VAL A 110 7.51 -9.01 2.38
CA VAL A 110 6.27 -8.24 2.63
C VAL A 110 6.51 -6.75 2.42
N ALA A 111 7.65 -6.23 2.87
CA ALA A 111 8.02 -4.84 2.62
C ALA A 111 8.10 -4.54 1.11
N ALA A 112 8.71 -5.46 0.34
CA ALA A 112 8.78 -5.35 -1.10
C ALA A 112 7.38 -5.36 -1.75
N ALA A 113 6.50 -6.28 -1.32
CA ALA A 113 5.12 -6.32 -1.78
C ALA A 113 4.35 -5.01 -1.47
N SER A 114 4.54 -4.45 -0.28
CA SER A 114 3.94 -3.18 0.13
C SER A 114 4.32 -2.03 -0.80
N ILE A 115 5.60 -1.92 -1.13
CA ILE A 115 6.12 -0.87 -2.02
C ILE A 115 5.52 -1.01 -3.42
N LEU A 116 5.50 -2.20 -4.00
CA LEU A 116 4.91 -2.42 -5.33
C LEU A 116 3.41 -2.12 -5.35
N ALA A 117 2.65 -2.63 -4.38
CA ALA A 117 1.22 -2.38 -4.27
C ALA A 117 0.92 -0.88 -4.14
N LYS A 118 1.74 -0.16 -3.36
CA LYS A 118 1.58 1.28 -3.15
C LYS A 118 1.88 2.09 -4.41
N VAL A 119 3.01 1.82 -5.07
CA VAL A 119 3.42 2.53 -6.29
C VAL A 119 2.41 2.31 -7.40
N HIS A 120 1.98 1.06 -7.60
CA HIS A 120 0.98 0.75 -8.62
C HIS A 120 -0.36 1.44 -8.33
N ARG A 121 -0.85 1.37 -7.09
CA ARG A 121 -2.11 2.01 -6.74
C ARG A 121 -2.04 3.53 -6.87
N ASP A 122 -0.96 4.17 -6.42
CA ASP A 122 -0.82 5.62 -6.51
C ASP A 122 -0.83 6.10 -7.97
N HIS A 123 -0.25 5.32 -8.89
CA HIS A 123 -0.33 5.56 -10.33
C HIS A 123 -1.77 5.44 -10.86
N LEU A 124 -2.51 4.40 -10.47
CA LEU A 124 -3.92 4.24 -10.85
C LEU A 124 -4.77 5.44 -10.38
N MET A 125 -4.53 5.93 -9.15
CA MET A 125 -5.23 7.11 -8.65
C MET A 125 -4.89 8.37 -9.45
N ASP A 126 -3.66 8.50 -9.96
CA ASP A 126 -3.26 9.61 -10.82
C ASP A 126 -3.94 9.54 -12.20
N VAL A 127 -4.09 8.34 -12.76
CA VAL A 127 -4.85 8.11 -14.00
C VAL A 127 -6.34 8.44 -13.79
N MET A 128 -6.93 8.00 -12.67
CA MET A 128 -8.31 8.34 -12.32
C MET A 128 -8.53 9.84 -12.14
N ASP A 129 -7.54 10.55 -11.58
CA ASP A 129 -7.57 12.01 -11.45
C ASP A 129 -7.61 12.70 -12.81
N LEU A 130 -6.92 12.17 -13.82
CA LEU A 130 -7.01 12.68 -15.19
C LEU A 130 -8.42 12.51 -15.79
N ALA A 131 -9.07 11.37 -15.50
CA ALA A 131 -10.43 11.09 -15.98
C ALA A 131 -11.51 11.87 -15.21
N HIS A 132 -11.26 12.15 -13.92
CA HIS A 132 -12.21 12.80 -13.02
C HIS A 132 -11.53 13.88 -12.15
N PRO A 133 -11.04 14.97 -12.76
CA PRO A 133 -10.20 15.96 -12.08
C PRO A 133 -10.93 16.70 -10.95
N GLN A 134 -12.26 16.74 -10.99
CA GLN A 134 -13.08 17.41 -9.97
C GLN A 134 -13.00 16.76 -8.58
N TYR A 135 -12.58 15.48 -8.48
CA TYR A 135 -12.51 14.80 -7.18
C TYR A 135 -11.16 14.94 -6.50
N GLY A 136 -10.06 15.23 -7.21
CA GLY A 136 -8.72 15.41 -6.60
C GLY A 136 -8.02 14.11 -6.18
N PHE A 137 -8.31 13.00 -6.87
CA PHE A 137 -7.78 11.66 -6.59
C PHE A 137 -6.24 11.60 -6.52
N ARG A 138 -5.52 12.41 -7.30
CA ARG A 138 -4.05 12.48 -7.26
C ARG A 138 -3.54 12.87 -5.89
N THR A 139 -4.26 13.73 -5.19
CA THR A 139 -3.83 14.33 -3.92
C THR A 139 -4.13 13.40 -2.74
N HIS A 140 -5.40 13.03 -2.57
CA HIS A 140 -5.82 12.23 -1.41
C HIS A 140 -5.97 10.74 -1.71
N LYS A 141 -5.63 10.28 -2.92
CA LYS A 141 -5.59 8.84 -3.28
C LYS A 141 -6.90 8.09 -3.02
N GLY A 142 -8.03 8.80 -3.16
CA GLY A 142 -9.38 8.28 -2.92
C GLY A 142 -9.83 8.26 -1.44
N TYR A 143 -8.99 8.66 -0.48
CA TYR A 143 -9.39 8.76 0.93
C TYR A 143 -10.47 9.83 1.12
N GLY A 144 -11.38 9.60 2.08
CA GLY A 144 -12.49 10.49 2.42
C GLY A 144 -12.05 11.77 3.15
N THR A 145 -11.17 12.54 2.53
CA THR A 145 -10.79 13.87 3.03
C THR A 145 -11.96 14.83 2.88
N ARG A 146 -11.92 15.96 3.60
CA ARG A 146 -12.94 17.00 3.49
C ARG A 146 -13.15 17.46 2.05
N ALA A 147 -12.06 17.75 1.33
CA ALA A 147 -12.11 18.15 -0.08
C ALA A 147 -12.79 17.08 -0.96
N HIS A 148 -12.47 15.80 -0.74
CA HIS A 148 -13.07 14.71 -1.49
C HIS A 148 -14.58 14.58 -1.21
N MET A 149 -14.99 14.64 0.05
CA MET A 149 -16.41 14.59 0.43
C MET A 149 -17.19 15.80 -0.09
N GLU A 150 -16.59 16.98 -0.12
CA GLU A 150 -17.18 18.18 -0.72
C GLU A 150 -17.38 18.01 -2.24
N ALA A 151 -16.38 17.46 -2.94
CA ALA A 151 -16.49 17.16 -4.37
C ALA A 151 -17.60 16.12 -4.67
N ILE A 152 -17.71 15.07 -3.85
CA ILE A 152 -18.80 14.07 -3.96
C ILE A 152 -20.16 14.73 -3.75
N ARG A 153 -20.31 15.64 -2.78
CA ARG A 153 -21.58 16.36 -2.55
C ARG A 153 -21.95 17.26 -3.72
N LEU A 154 -20.96 17.91 -4.34
CA LEU A 154 -21.18 18.86 -5.43
C LEU A 154 -21.47 18.16 -6.76
N HIS A 155 -20.77 17.05 -7.05
CA HIS A 155 -20.77 16.40 -8.36
C HIS A 155 -21.47 15.03 -8.37
N GLY A 156 -21.88 14.52 -7.21
CA GLY A 156 -22.30 13.13 -7.04
C GLY A 156 -21.10 12.16 -7.05
N PRO A 157 -21.32 10.86 -6.81
CA PRO A 157 -20.28 9.85 -6.97
C PRO A 157 -20.06 9.50 -8.45
N CYS A 158 -18.80 9.35 -8.87
CA CYS A 158 -18.43 8.73 -10.15
C CYS A 158 -18.26 7.19 -10.07
N PRO A 159 -18.09 6.47 -11.20
CA PRO A 159 -17.95 5.01 -11.23
C PRO A 159 -16.82 4.43 -10.36
N GLU A 160 -15.78 5.21 -10.07
CA GLU A 160 -14.66 4.78 -9.24
C GLU A 160 -14.97 4.76 -7.73
N HIS A 161 -16.11 5.33 -7.33
CA HIS A 161 -16.53 5.36 -5.93
C HIS A 161 -17.17 4.04 -5.50
N ARG A 162 -16.86 3.63 -4.28
CA ARG A 162 -17.42 2.44 -3.64
C ARG A 162 -18.80 2.75 -3.06
N THR A 163 -19.77 3.01 -3.94
CA THR A 163 -21.12 3.48 -3.59
C THR A 163 -21.90 2.51 -2.72
N SER A 164 -21.50 1.24 -2.63
CA SER A 164 -22.04 0.25 -1.68
C SER A 164 -21.68 0.54 -0.22
N TRP A 165 -20.80 1.51 0.07
CA TRP A 165 -20.44 1.89 1.43
C TRP A 165 -21.47 2.88 1.99
N GLY A 166 -21.94 2.65 3.23
CA GLY A 166 -22.98 3.46 3.87
C GLY A 166 -22.67 4.96 4.00
N VAL A 167 -21.40 5.37 3.86
CA VAL A 167 -21.01 6.78 3.78
C VAL A 167 -21.67 7.51 2.60
N PHE A 168 -21.96 6.82 1.48
CA PHE A 168 -22.59 7.42 0.31
C PHE A 168 -24.09 7.65 0.50
N GLU A 169 -24.77 6.88 1.35
CA GLU A 169 -26.17 7.12 1.74
C GLU A 169 -26.31 8.50 2.41
N THR A 170 -25.34 8.85 3.26
CA THR A 170 -25.32 10.13 3.98
C THR A 170 -24.85 11.28 3.08
N LEU A 171 -23.87 11.03 2.21
CA LEU A 171 -23.28 12.07 1.33
C LEU A 171 -24.19 12.46 0.16
N CYS A 172 -24.94 11.51 -0.40
CA CYS A 172 -25.79 11.73 -1.57
C CYS A 172 -27.26 12.03 -1.21
N GLY A 173 -27.61 11.93 0.08
CA GLY A 173 -28.93 12.31 0.57
C GLY A 173 -30.06 11.47 -0.01
N THR A 174 -30.10 10.17 0.26
CA THR A 174 -31.39 9.44 0.21
C THR A 174 -32.15 9.71 1.51
N GLY A 175 -32.64 10.95 1.66
CA GLY A 175 -33.79 11.24 2.52
C GLY A 175 -35.05 10.71 1.85
N GLY A 176 -35.18 9.37 1.76
CA GLY A 176 -36.42 8.73 1.35
C GLY A 176 -37.41 8.74 2.51
N ASP A 177 -38.40 9.61 2.44
CA ASP A 177 -39.61 9.55 3.26
C ASP A 177 -40.19 8.12 3.16
N ARG A 178 -40.18 7.38 4.28
CA ARG A 178 -40.82 6.05 4.41
C ARG A 178 -42.31 6.16 4.78
N ARG A 179 -43.00 7.23 4.39
CA ARG A 179 -44.46 7.29 4.44
C ARG A 179 -45.04 6.79 3.11
N GLY A 180 -45.39 5.51 3.10
CA GLY A 180 -46.24 4.94 2.06
C GLY A 180 -47.61 5.64 2.03
N PRO A 181 -48.32 5.62 0.89
CA PRO A 181 -49.66 6.19 0.81
C PRO A 181 -50.61 5.40 1.71
N SER A 182 -51.43 6.17 2.42
CA SER A 182 -52.45 5.78 3.40
C SER A 182 -53.46 4.75 2.90
#